data_AF-A0A3D2UH55-F1
#
_entry.id   AF-A0A3D2UH55-F1
#
_cell.length_a   1.000
_cell.length_b   1.000
_cell.length_c   1.000
_cell.angle_alpha   90.00
_cell.angle_beta   90.00
_cell.angle_gamma   90.00
#
_symmetry.space_group_name_H-M   'P 1'
#
loop_
_entity.id
_entity.type
_entity.pdbx_description
1 polymer ?
#
loop_
_entity_poly.entity_id
_entity_poly.type
_entity_poly.pdbx_seq_one_letter_code
_entity_poly.pdbx_strand_id
1 'polypeptide(L)' 'MSSYHEPVMGKEVLDLMCTAEDGLYLDGTVGGGGHTRMILDSSEKC' A
#
# COMPACT_ATOMS: atom_id res chain seq x y z
N MET A 1 -16.99 6.82 -15.84
CA MET A 1 -15.66 6.69 -15.22
C MET A 1 -15.87 6.04 -13.87
N SER A 2 -15.51 4.77 -13.68
CA SER A 2 -15.54 4.21 -12.32
C SER A 2 -14.44 4.92 -11.55
N SER A 3 -14.82 5.74 -10.56
CA SER A 3 -13.86 6.21 -9.56
C SER A 3 -13.22 4.96 -8.97
N TYR A 4 -11.93 4.75 -9.22
CA TYR A 4 -11.21 3.69 -8.52
C TYR A 4 -11.33 3.97 -7.02
N HIS A 5 -11.51 2.93 -6.21
CA HIS A 5 -11.66 3.10 -4.77
C HIS A 5 -10.34 3.60 -4.18
N GLU A 6 -10.35 4.79 -3.60
CA GLU A 6 -9.20 5.33 -2.89
C GLU A 6 -9.05 4.61 -1.54
N PRO A 7 -7.89 3.99 -1.24
CA PRO A 7 -7.69 3.29 0.02
C PRO A 7 -7.77 4.26 1.21
N VAL A 8 -8.64 3.94 2.18
CA VAL A 8 -8.78 4.76 3.40
C VAL A 8 -7.46 4.76 4.16
N MET A 9 -6.99 5.96 4.54
CA MET A 9 -5.71 6.17 5.26
C MET A 9 -4.48 5.59 4.53
N GLY A 10 -4.48 5.60 3.20
CA GLY A 10 -3.39 5.02 2.43
C GLY A 10 -2.01 5.62 2.78
N LYS A 11 -1.93 6.94 3.00
CA LYS A 11 -0.68 7.62 3.35
C LYS A 11 -0.16 7.21 4.73
N GLU A 12 -1.03 7.22 5.73
CA GLU A 12 -0.66 6.86 7.10
C GLU A 12 -0.19 5.41 7.20
N VAL A 13 -0.80 4.50 6.42
CA VAL A 13 -0.34 3.11 6.32
C VAL A 13 1.07 3.04 5.74
N LEU A 14 1.36 3.77 4.66
CA LEU A 14 2.72 3.81 4.09
C LEU A 14 3.73 4.38 5.07
N ASP A 15 3.43 5.53 5.69
CA ASP A 15 4.35 6.21 6.60
C ASP A 15 4.67 5.37 7.85
N LEU A 16 3.71 4.55 8.33
CA LEU A 16 3.87 3.72 9.53
C LEU A 16 4.45 2.32 9.24
N MET A 17 4.15 1.73 8.08
CA MET A 17 4.55 0.35 7.77
C MET A 17 5.71 0.26 6.76
N CYS A 18 5.74 1.12 5.75
CA CYS A 18 6.71 1.05 4.65
C CYS A 18 8.04 1.74 4.99
N THR A 19 8.65 1.34 6.10
CA THR A 19 9.90 1.94 6.63
C THR A 19 11.16 1.23 6.15
N ALA A 20 11.06 0.03 5.58
CA ALA A 20 12.18 -0.77 5.13
C ALA A 20 12.26 -0.76 3.60
N GLU A 21 13.46 -0.45 3.08
CA GLU A 21 13.78 -0.50 1.66
C GLU A 21 13.79 -1.94 1.09
N ASP A 22 13.53 -3.00 1.85
CA ASP A 22 13.39 -4.36 1.27
C ASP A 22 12.38 -5.17 2.08
N GLY A 23 11.31 -4.49 2.51
CA GLY A 23 10.34 -5.06 3.43
C GLY A 23 9.50 -6.16 2.81
N LEU A 24 9.37 -7.29 3.52
CA LEU A 24 8.37 -8.30 3.22
C LEU A 24 7.07 -7.96 3.96
N TYR A 25 6.05 -7.56 3.21
CA TYR A 25 4.76 -7.13 3.74
C TYR A 25 3.67 -8.20 3.55
N LEU A 26 2.80 -8.34 4.55
CA LEU A 26 1.59 -9.16 4.50
C LEU A 26 0.35 -8.26 4.54
N ASP A 27 -0.37 -8.17 3.43
CA ASP A 27 -1.73 -7.60 3.42
C ASP A 27 -2.75 -8.69 3.77
N GLY A 28 -3.09 -8.79 5.05
CA GLY A 28 -4.05 -9.77 5.55
C GLY A 28 -5.51 -9.50 5.16
N THR A 29 -5.79 -8.38 4.47
CA THR A 29 -7.13 -7.90 4.16
C THR A 29 -7.23 -7.36 2.74
N VAL A 30 -6.48 -7.93 1.80
CA VAL A 30 -6.23 -7.39 0.45
C VAL A 30 -7.46 -6.76 -0.24
N GLY A 31 -8.64 -7.37 -0.13
CA GLY A 31 -9.87 -6.84 -0.72
C GLY A 31 -9.68 -6.55 -2.22
N GLY A 32 -9.97 -5.32 -2.64
CA GLY A 32 -9.73 -4.85 -4.02
C GLY A 32 -8.27 -4.54 -4.36
N GLY A 33 -7.33 -4.76 -3.45
CA GLY A 33 -5.88 -4.58 -3.68
C GLY A 33 -5.38 -3.14 -3.58
N GLY A 34 -6.20 -2.20 -3.10
CA GLY A 34 -5.86 -0.79 -3.05
C GLY A 34 -4.63 -0.47 -2.19
N HIS A 35 -4.59 -0.94 -0.94
CA HIS A 35 -3.43 -0.76 -0.06
C HIS A 35 -2.21 -1.53 -0.56
N THR A 36 -2.37 -2.78 -0.99
CA THR A 36 -1.30 -3.57 -1.63
C THR A 36 -0.66 -2.82 -2.80
N ARG A 37 -1.45 -2.20 -3.68
CA ARG A 37 -0.93 -1.43 -4.82
C ARG A 37 -0.09 -0.24 -4.36
N MET A 38 -0.55 0.50 -3.36
CA MET A 38 0.20 1.62 -2.80
C MET A 38 1.55 1.19 -2.20
N ILE A 39 1.59 0.06 -1.50
CA ILE A 39 2.84 -0.50 -0.93
C ILE A 39 3.82 -0.81 -2.07
N LEU A 40 3.38 -1.54 -3.10
CA LEU A 40 4.23 -1.90 -4.25
C LEU A 40 4.72 -0.69 -5.04
N ASP A 41 3.87 0.31 -5.27
CA ASP A 41 4.27 1.54 -5.98
C ASP A 41 5.26 2.38 -5.14
N SER A 42 5.24 2.26 -3.81
CA SER A 42 6.22 2.91 -2.93
C SER A 42 7.60 2.24 -2.92
N SER A 43 7.67 0.99 -3.37
CA SER A 43 8.88 0.16 -3.40
C SER A 43 9.84 0.48 -4.55
N GLU A 44 9.70 1.59 -5.29
CA GLU A 44 10.79 2.05 -6.20
C GLU A 44 12.03 2.57 -5.45
N LYS A 45 11.97 2.64 -4.11
CA LYS A 45 13.14 2.78 -3.21
C LYS A 45 13.60 1.44 -2.60
N CYS A 46 13.07 0.32 -3.08
CA CYS A 46 13.45 -1.04 -2.71
C CYS A 46 14.15 -1.76 -3.87
#